data_AF-A0A7W7XYT3-F1
#
_entry.id   AF-A0A7W7XYT3-F1
#
_cell.length_a   1.000
_cell.length_b   1.000
_cell.length_c   1.000
_cell.angle_alpha   90.00
_cell.angle_beta   90.00
_cell.angle_gamma   90.00
#
_symmetry.space_group_name_H-M   'P 1'
#
loop_
_entity.id
_entity.type
_entity.pdbx_description
1 polymer ?
#
loop_
_entity_poly.entity_id
_entity_poly.type
_entity_poly.pdbx_seq_one_letter_code
_entity_poly.pdbx_strand_id
1 'polypeptide(L)'
;MSGRGFDVSGTGVLDSRAGQSSGAHMQVHRADPTYRRRMLALLALSAVAGAALLGGLQYWLSHPGEDALHPLTTLQWLYIVFLGAVIALVLPLALLGLWLLRYADAIERERRYPLPGERTARDVAVREGQQATAIARRLRGLGALLWVLGAILIGWCAWTGWHLG
;
A
#
# COMPACT_ATOMS: atom_id res chain seq x y z
N MET A 1 2.92 -22.51 87.15
CA MET A 1 3.41 -23.38 86.05
C MET A 1 2.59 -22.99 84.82
N SER A 2 3.11 -22.11 83.95
CA SER A 2 4.00 -22.43 82.82
C SER A 2 3.27 -23.34 81.81
N GLY A 3 3.02 -22.94 80.55
CA GLY A 3 3.48 -21.79 79.81
C GLY A 3 2.70 -21.60 78.51
N ARG A 4 2.72 -20.36 78.02
CA ARG A 4 2.31 -19.93 76.68
C ARG A 4 3.20 -20.60 75.64
N GLY A 5 2.59 -21.28 74.67
CA GLY A 5 3.20 -21.64 73.40
C GLY A 5 2.65 -20.75 72.30
N PHE A 6 3.36 -19.65 72.04
CA PHE A 6 3.22 -18.83 70.84
C PHE A 6 4.04 -19.52 69.75
N ASP A 7 3.42 -20.03 68.69
CA ASP A 7 4.15 -20.42 67.49
C ASP A 7 3.85 -19.42 66.38
N VAL A 8 4.75 -18.44 66.31
CA VAL A 8 4.91 -17.49 65.22
C VAL A 8 6.00 -18.08 64.34
N SER A 9 5.61 -18.95 63.42
CA SER A 9 6.46 -19.35 62.30
C SER A 9 5.84 -18.81 61.03
N GLY A 10 6.12 -17.52 60.81
CA GLY A 10 6.04 -16.92 59.51
C GLY A 10 7.03 -17.59 58.57
N THR A 11 6.52 -18.41 57.66
CA THR A 11 7.11 -18.54 56.34
C THR A 11 6.22 -17.76 55.40
N GLY A 12 6.54 -16.47 55.29
CA GLY A 12 6.19 -15.67 54.13
C GLY A 12 6.78 -16.36 52.91
N VAL A 13 6.02 -17.29 52.34
CA VAL A 13 6.10 -17.55 50.91
C VAL A 13 5.53 -16.29 50.29
N LEU A 14 6.44 -15.34 50.06
CA LEU A 14 6.28 -14.28 49.08
C LEU A 14 5.89 -14.98 47.79
N ASP A 15 4.59 -15.08 47.56
CA ASP A 15 4.01 -15.52 46.32
C ASP A 15 4.50 -14.55 45.25
N SER A 16 5.66 -14.88 44.69
CA SER A 16 6.37 -14.20 43.61
C SER A 16 5.64 -14.38 42.27
N ARG A 17 4.31 -14.50 42.35
CA ARG A 17 3.35 -14.40 41.25
C ARG A 17 2.91 -12.96 40.98
N ALA A 18 3.64 -11.98 41.51
CA ALA A 18 3.70 -10.64 40.89
C ALA A 18 4.54 -10.64 39.59
N GLY A 19 5.07 -11.80 39.18
CA GLY A 19 5.22 -12.17 37.78
C GLY A 19 3.87 -12.45 37.12
N GLN A 20 2.88 -11.57 37.30
CA GLN A 20 1.97 -11.24 36.21
C GLN A 20 2.87 -10.67 35.11
N SER A 21 3.50 -11.60 34.38
CA SER A 21 3.52 -11.51 32.94
C SER A 21 2.09 -11.14 32.59
N SER A 22 1.90 -9.84 32.47
CA SER A 22 0.94 -9.24 31.57
C SER A 22 1.30 -9.84 30.22
N GLY A 23 0.91 -11.10 30.04
CA GLY A 23 0.59 -11.70 28.77
C GLY A 23 -0.58 -10.84 28.31
N ALA A 24 -0.24 -9.63 27.88
CA ALA A 24 -0.97 -8.90 26.88
C ALA A 24 -1.22 -9.98 25.85
N HIS A 25 -2.44 -10.51 25.89
CA HIS A 25 -2.95 -11.47 24.94
C HIS A 25 -2.71 -10.77 23.61
N MET A 26 -1.58 -11.09 22.99
CA MET A 26 -1.14 -10.43 21.78
C MET A 26 -2.14 -10.96 20.77
N GLN A 27 -3.18 -10.17 20.53
CA GLN A 27 -4.32 -10.55 19.72
C GLN A 27 -3.80 -10.62 18.29
N VAL A 28 -3.29 -11.79 17.93
CA VAL A 28 -2.73 -12.05 16.61
C VAL A 28 -3.89 -12.13 15.63
N HIS A 29 -3.98 -11.13 14.77
CA HIS A 29 -4.97 -11.12 13.70
C HIS A 29 -4.54 -12.11 12.61
N ARG A 30 -5.26 -13.24 12.51
CA ARG A 30 -4.93 -14.35 11.62
C ARG A 30 -5.13 -13.97 10.15
N ALA A 31 -4.14 -14.30 9.32
CA ALA A 31 -4.15 -13.95 7.90
C ALA A 31 -5.26 -14.64 7.09
N ASP A 32 -5.88 -13.90 6.15
CA ASP A 32 -6.87 -14.45 5.21
C ASP A 32 -6.23 -14.84 3.86
N PRO A 33 -6.22 -16.14 3.47
CA PRO A 33 -5.66 -16.60 2.20
C PRO A 33 -6.42 -16.10 0.97
N THR A 34 -7.68 -15.71 1.12
CA THR A 34 -8.55 -15.27 0.02
C THR A 34 -8.09 -13.92 -0.53
N TYR A 35 -7.62 -13.03 0.35
CA TYR A 35 -7.10 -11.71 -0.03
C TYR A 35 -5.80 -11.84 -0.84
N ARG A 36 -4.93 -12.78 -0.45
CA ARG A 36 -3.68 -13.06 -1.14
C ARG A 36 -3.91 -13.51 -2.58
N ARG A 37 -4.92 -14.34 -2.83
CA ARG A 37 -5.29 -14.79 -4.18
C ARG A 37 -5.80 -13.64 -5.05
N ARG A 38 -6.63 -12.75 -4.50
CA ARG A 38 -7.12 -11.57 -5.23
C ARG A 38 -5.97 -10.61 -5.60
N MET A 39 -5.06 -10.36 -4.66
CA MET A 39 -3.90 -9.52 -4.91
C MET A 39 -3.00 -10.10 -6.00
N LEU A 40 -2.72 -11.41 -5.96
CA LEU A 40 -1.97 -12.10 -7.01
C LEU A 40 -2.69 -12.10 -8.35
N ALA A 41 -4.02 -12.27 -8.36
CA ALA A 41 -4.82 -12.22 -9.58
C ALA A 41 -4.78 -10.82 -10.23
N LEU A 42 -4.90 -9.75 -9.43
CA LEU A 42 -4.77 -8.38 -9.93
C LEU A 42 -3.36 -8.10 -10.44
N LEU A 43 -2.32 -8.56 -9.74
CA LEU A 43 -0.94 -8.43 -10.18
C LEU A 43 -0.72 -9.16 -11.51
N ALA A 44 -1.15 -10.41 -11.61
CA ALA A 44 -1.05 -11.21 -12.83
C ALA A 44 -1.82 -10.56 -13.98
N LEU A 45 -3.04 -10.09 -13.74
CA LEU A 45 -3.84 -9.38 -14.74
C LEU A 45 -3.14 -8.10 -15.22
N SER A 46 -2.57 -7.32 -14.30
CA SER A 46 -1.83 -6.10 -14.65
C SER A 46 -0.56 -6.41 -15.46
N ALA A 47 0.15 -7.49 -15.13
CA ALA A 47 1.32 -7.94 -15.87
C ALA A 47 0.96 -8.42 -17.29
N VAL A 48 -0.12 -9.20 -17.43
CA VAL A 48 -0.61 -9.67 -18.73
C VAL A 48 -1.09 -8.48 -19.57
N ALA A 49 -1.84 -7.55 -18.99
CA ALA A 49 -2.28 -6.34 -19.69
C ALA A 49 -1.08 -5.49 -20.16
N GLY A 50 -0.07 -5.31 -19.31
CA GLY A 50 1.16 -4.61 -19.68
C GLY A 50 1.91 -5.31 -20.81
N ALA A 51 2.06 -6.62 -20.75
CA ALA A 51 2.71 -7.42 -21.80
C ALA A 51 1.94 -7.36 -23.12
N ALA A 52 0.61 -7.44 -23.09
CA ALA A 52 -0.24 -7.32 -24.28
C ALA A 52 -0.14 -5.93 -24.93
N LEU A 53 -0.12 -4.86 -24.13
CA LEU A 53 0.09 -3.49 -24.61
C LEU A 53 1.47 -3.31 -25.27
N LEU A 54 2.52 -3.80 -24.62
CA LEU A 54 3.89 -3.79 -25.17
C LEU A 54 3.99 -4.59 -26.46
N GLY A 55 3.40 -5.79 -26.50
CA GLY A 55 3.37 -6.64 -27.69
C GLY A 55 2.58 -6.01 -28.84
N GLY A 56 1.42 -5.40 -28.55
CA GLY A 56 0.63 -4.67 -29.54
C GLY A 56 1.37 -3.46 -30.11
N LEU A 57 2.06 -2.72 -29.25
CA LEU A 57 2.91 -1.60 -29.66
C LEU A 57 4.06 -2.08 -30.56
N GLN A 58 4.78 -3.14 -30.16
CA GLN A 58 5.87 -3.71 -30.95
C GLN A 58 5.38 -4.26 -32.30
N TYR A 59 4.22 -4.91 -32.34
CA TYR A 59 3.61 -5.39 -33.56
C TYR A 59 3.28 -4.23 -34.51
N TRP A 60 2.71 -3.15 -33.98
CA TRP A 60 2.42 -1.95 -34.76
C TRP A 60 3.69 -1.28 -35.31
N LEU A 61 4.73 -1.16 -34.49
CA LEU A 61 6.05 -0.63 -34.90
C LEU A 61 6.74 -1.48 -35.99
N SER A 62 6.48 -2.79 -36.03
CA SER A 62 7.08 -3.70 -37.01
C SER A 62 6.28 -3.79 -38.32
N HIS A 63 5.05 -3.30 -38.35
CA HIS A 63 4.19 -3.27 -39.54
C HIS A 63 3.72 -1.84 -39.81
N PRO A 64 4.62 -0.91 -40.18
CA PRO A 64 4.22 0.41 -40.62
C PRO A 64 3.33 0.23 -41.86
N GLY A 65 2.04 0.54 -41.73
CA GLY A 65 1.11 0.55 -42.86
C GLY A 65 1.54 1.59 -43.90
N GLU A 66 0.96 1.52 -45.10
CA GLU A 66 1.28 2.44 -46.21
C GLU A 66 1.13 3.93 -45.81
N ASP A 67 0.27 4.24 -44.82
CA ASP A 67 0.08 5.58 -44.24
C ASP A 67 1.29 6.13 -43.43
N ALA A 68 2.25 5.27 -43.06
CA ALA A 68 3.48 5.68 -42.35
C ALA A 68 4.45 6.48 -43.24
N LEU A 69 4.20 6.53 -44.55
CA LEU A 69 4.98 7.31 -45.53
C LEU A 69 4.76 8.82 -45.38
N HIS A 70 3.70 9.26 -44.68
CA HIS A 70 3.50 10.67 -44.34
C HIS A 70 4.10 10.99 -42.96
N PRO A 71 5.16 11.82 -42.88
CA PRO A 71 5.85 12.08 -41.61
C PRO A 71 4.98 12.80 -40.57
N LEU A 72 3.96 13.55 -41.01
CA LEU A 72 3.04 14.28 -40.13
C LEU A 72 2.06 13.34 -39.40
N THR A 73 1.55 12.30 -40.06
CA THR A 73 0.64 11.31 -39.45
C THR A 73 1.38 10.42 -38.44
N THR A 74 2.63 10.04 -38.74
CA THR A 74 3.45 9.22 -37.84
C THR A 74 3.76 9.91 -36.51
N LEU A 75 4.06 11.21 -36.52
CA LEU A 75 4.28 12.00 -35.29
C LEU A 75 3.01 12.13 -34.44
N GLN A 76 1.86 12.35 -35.07
CA GLN A 76 0.58 12.44 -34.37
C GLN A 76 0.20 11.12 -33.70
N TRP A 77 0.39 9.99 -34.39
CA TRP A 77 0.18 8.66 -33.81
C TRP A 77 1.12 8.36 -32.65
N LEU A 78 2.41 8.73 -32.79
CA LEU A 78 3.38 8.57 -31.71
C LEU A 78 2.98 9.38 -30.47
N TYR A 79 2.47 10.60 -30.66
CA TYR A 79 1.97 11.43 -29.57
C TYR A 79 0.74 10.82 -28.88
N ILE A 80 -0.21 10.26 -29.64
CA ILE A 80 -1.38 9.56 -29.07
C ILE A 80 -0.94 8.34 -28.25
N VAL A 81 -0.02 7.53 -28.76
CA VAL A 81 0.53 6.36 -28.05
C VAL A 81 1.25 6.81 -26.78
N PHE A 82 2.06 7.86 -26.87
CA PHE A 82 2.79 8.41 -25.72
C PHE A 82 1.83 8.95 -24.64
N LEU A 83 0.83 9.73 -25.04
CA LEU A 83 -0.20 10.23 -24.14
C LEU A 83 -0.98 9.08 -23.49
N GLY A 84 -1.33 8.06 -24.28
CA GLY A 84 -1.98 6.84 -23.78
C GLY A 84 -1.13 6.12 -22.74
N ALA A 85 0.18 6.00 -22.96
CA ALA A 85 1.10 5.39 -22.01
C ALA A 85 1.22 6.21 -20.72
N VAL A 86 1.30 7.54 -20.82
CA VAL A 86 1.32 8.43 -19.65
C VAL A 86 0.04 8.29 -18.85
N ILE A 87 -1.14 8.32 -19.49
CA ILE A 87 -2.43 8.14 -18.82
C ILE A 87 -2.50 6.76 -18.15
N ALA A 88 -2.10 5.70 -18.87
CA ALA A 88 -2.10 4.33 -18.35
C ALA A 88 -1.18 4.16 -17.12
N LEU A 89 -0.12 4.97 -17.01
CA LEU A 89 0.77 4.96 -15.85
C LEU A 89 0.26 5.85 -14.71
N VAL A 90 -0.19 7.07 -15.03
CA VAL A 90 -0.61 8.06 -14.03
C VAL A 90 -1.93 7.65 -13.36
N LEU A 91 -2.86 7.07 -14.11
CA LEU A 91 -4.17 6.67 -13.60
C LEU A 91 -4.08 5.69 -12.41
N PRO A 92 -3.38 4.54 -12.50
CA PRO A 92 -3.23 3.63 -11.35
C PRO A 92 -2.41 4.25 -10.21
N LEU A 93 -1.42 5.10 -10.50
CA LEU A 93 -0.66 5.82 -9.47
C LEU A 93 -1.55 6.78 -8.68
N ALA A 94 -2.40 7.55 -9.36
CA ALA A 94 -3.33 8.48 -8.74
C ALA A 94 -4.40 7.73 -7.94
N LEU A 95 -4.93 6.61 -8.47
CA LEU A 95 -5.90 5.77 -7.77
C LEU A 95 -5.30 5.18 -6.49
N LEU A 96 -4.05 4.68 -6.58
CA LEU A 96 -3.30 4.15 -5.45
C LEU A 96 -3.03 5.26 -4.41
N GLY A 97 -2.57 6.43 -4.84
CA GLY A 97 -2.35 7.59 -3.97
C GLY A 97 -3.61 8.01 -3.23
N LEU A 98 -4.76 8.10 -3.94
CA LEU A 98 -6.05 8.41 -3.34
C LEU A 98 -6.48 7.34 -2.33
N TRP A 99 -6.28 6.06 -2.66
CA TRP A 99 -6.58 4.96 -1.74
C TRP A 99 -5.72 5.04 -0.47
N LEU A 100 -4.41 5.30 -0.58
CA LEU A 100 -3.52 5.49 0.58
C LEU A 100 -3.96 6.66 1.47
N LEU A 101 -4.37 7.79 0.87
CA LEU A 101 -4.83 8.95 1.62
C LEU A 101 -6.11 8.64 2.41
N ARG A 102 -7.10 8.02 1.75
CA ARG A 102 -8.35 7.59 2.40
C ARG A 102 -8.10 6.58 3.51
N TYR A 103 -7.15 5.67 3.28
CA TYR A 103 -6.78 4.67 4.26
C TYR A 103 -6.08 5.29 5.48
N ALA A 104 -5.18 6.25 5.27
CA ALA A 104 -4.54 7.00 6.35
C ALA A 104 -5.55 7.82 7.18
N ASP A 105 -6.54 8.44 6.52
CA ASP A 105 -7.61 9.17 7.21
C ASP A 105 -8.45 8.24 8.09
N ALA A 106 -8.72 7.01 7.63
CA ALA A 106 -9.46 6.02 8.38
C ALA A 106 -8.67 5.58 9.64
N ILE A 107 -7.37 5.31 9.50
CA ILE A 107 -6.47 4.99 10.62
C ILE A 107 -6.44 6.14 11.65
N GLU A 108 -6.40 7.40 11.20
CA GLU A 108 -6.34 8.55 12.10
C GLU A 108 -7.65 8.76 12.87
N ARG A 109 -8.80 8.55 12.22
CA ARG A 109 -10.13 8.64 12.86
C ARG A 109 -10.28 7.61 13.98
N GLU A 110 -9.82 6.39 13.75
CA GLU A 110 -9.96 5.29 14.71
C GLU A 110 -8.78 5.18 15.68
N ARG A 111 -7.67 5.88 15.41
CA ARG A 111 -6.41 5.86 16.18
C ARG A 111 -5.87 4.46 16.44
N ARG A 112 -6.18 3.51 15.56
CA ARG A 112 -5.84 2.09 15.69
C ARG A 112 -5.39 1.56 14.33
N TYR A 113 -4.37 0.71 14.36
CA TYR A 113 -3.89 -0.02 13.18
C TYR A 113 -3.65 -1.47 13.56
N PRO A 114 -4.16 -2.46 12.81
CA PRO A 114 -5.07 -2.35 11.65
C PRO A 114 -6.49 -1.87 12.01
N LEU A 115 -7.30 -1.49 11.02
CA LEU A 115 -8.71 -1.11 11.25
C LEU A 115 -9.53 -2.30 11.78
N PRO A 116 -10.58 -2.07 12.59
CA PRO A 116 -11.43 -3.11 13.13
C PRO A 116 -12.19 -3.80 11.98
N GLY A 117 -12.06 -5.13 11.91
CA GLY A 117 -12.69 -5.94 10.87
C GLY A 117 -11.87 -6.08 9.58
N GLU A 118 -10.71 -5.42 9.50
CA GLU A 118 -9.84 -5.51 8.34
C GLU A 118 -8.98 -6.78 8.37
N ARG A 119 -8.96 -7.52 7.26
CA ARG A 119 -8.24 -8.79 7.15
C ARG A 119 -6.78 -8.52 6.80
N THR A 120 -5.87 -8.69 7.75
CA THR A 120 -4.43 -8.55 7.47
C THR A 120 -3.90 -9.78 6.74
N ALA A 121 -2.90 -9.60 5.87
CA ALA A 121 -2.24 -10.72 5.16
C ALA A 121 -1.11 -11.38 5.98
N ARG A 122 -0.71 -10.75 7.09
CA ARG A 122 0.32 -11.21 8.02
C ARG A 122 -0.18 -10.96 9.44
N ASP A 123 0.36 -11.70 10.39
CA ASP A 123 0.18 -11.40 11.81
C ASP A 123 0.80 -10.02 12.08
N VAL A 124 -0.04 -9.03 12.38
CA VAL A 124 0.39 -7.67 12.71
C VAL A 124 -0.03 -7.37 14.13
N ALA A 125 0.92 -6.92 14.95
CA ALA A 125 0.62 -6.42 16.29
C ALA A 125 -0.30 -5.20 16.19
N VAL A 126 -1.41 -5.22 16.95
CA VAL A 126 -2.32 -4.08 17.06
C VAL A 126 -1.55 -2.92 17.70
N ARG A 127 -1.50 -1.79 17.01
CA ARG A 127 -0.88 -0.55 17.47
C ARG A 127 -1.97 0.49 17.70
N GLU A 128 -1.94 1.13 18.86
CA GLU A 128 -2.90 2.15 19.26
C GLU A 128 -2.22 3.49 19.52
N GLY A 129 -2.97 4.58 19.38
CA GLY A 129 -2.53 5.93 19.71
C GLY A 129 -1.40 6.45 18.81
N GLN A 130 -0.29 6.92 19.41
CA GLN A 130 0.76 7.64 18.68
C GLN A 130 1.49 6.78 17.63
N GLN A 131 1.55 5.47 17.82
CA GLN A 131 2.16 4.57 16.82
C GLN A 131 1.28 4.43 15.57
N ALA A 132 -0.05 4.41 15.74
CA ALA A 132 -0.99 4.37 14.62
C ALA A 132 -0.93 5.67 13.79
N THR A 133 -0.83 6.83 14.46
CA THR A 133 -0.72 8.12 13.75
C THR A 133 0.62 8.29 13.04
N ALA A 134 1.71 7.70 13.54
CA ALA A 134 2.98 7.66 12.82
C ALA A 134 2.87 6.86 11.50
N ILE A 135 2.12 5.76 11.50
CA ILE A 135 1.86 4.96 10.30
C ILE A 135 0.99 5.74 9.32
N ALA A 136 -0.08 6.38 9.79
CA ALA A 136 -0.94 7.22 8.97
C ALA A 136 -0.15 8.35 8.27
N ARG A 137 0.77 9.01 8.98
CA ARG A 137 1.65 10.04 8.39
C ARG A 137 2.55 9.49 7.29
N ARG A 138 3.13 8.31 7.46
CA ARG A 138 3.95 7.65 6.43
C ARG A 138 3.13 7.30 5.19
N LEU A 139 1.92 6.77 5.39
CA LEU A 139 0.97 6.46 4.31
C LEU A 139 0.55 7.73 3.55
N ARG A 140 0.26 8.83 4.26
CA ARG A 140 -0.01 10.13 3.61
C ARG A 140 1.19 10.63 2.81
N GLY A 141 2.39 10.52 3.35
CA GLY A 141 3.63 10.90 2.65
C GLY A 141 3.82 10.11 1.36
N LEU A 142 3.61 8.79 1.39
CA LEU A 142 3.66 7.94 0.19
C LEU A 142 2.55 8.30 -0.82
N GLY A 143 1.32 8.53 -0.34
CA GLY A 143 0.22 8.99 -1.18
C GLY A 143 0.53 10.32 -1.87
N ALA A 144 1.02 11.30 -1.13
CA ALA A 144 1.43 12.60 -1.67
C ALA A 144 2.58 12.47 -2.68
N LEU A 145 3.57 11.62 -2.40
CA LEU A 145 4.69 11.35 -3.32
C LEU A 145 4.19 10.77 -4.64
N LEU A 146 3.24 9.82 -4.61
CA LEU A 146 2.62 9.25 -5.81
C LEU A 146 1.90 10.32 -6.65
N TRP A 147 1.19 11.23 -6.00
CA TRP A 147 0.54 12.36 -6.68
C TRP A 147 1.55 13.32 -7.31
N VAL A 148 2.62 13.67 -6.60
CA VAL A 148 3.70 14.51 -7.12
C VAL A 148 4.36 13.86 -8.34
N LEU A 149 4.65 12.56 -8.26
CA LEU A 149 5.23 11.81 -9.39
C LEU A 149 4.28 11.81 -10.60
N GLY A 150 2.98 11.62 -10.38
CA GLY A 150 1.96 11.71 -11.43
C GLY A 150 1.89 13.11 -12.07
N ALA A 151 1.96 14.17 -11.26
CA ALA A 151 1.99 15.55 -11.75
C ALA A 151 3.25 15.86 -12.56
N ILE A 152 4.42 15.36 -12.13
CA ILE A 152 5.68 15.48 -12.88
C ILE A 152 5.57 14.78 -14.24
N LEU A 153 4.99 13.58 -14.30
CA LEU A 153 4.79 12.84 -15.56
C LEU A 153 3.85 13.58 -16.53
N ILE A 154 2.74 14.12 -16.02
CA ILE A 154 1.83 14.93 -16.84
C ILE A 154 2.54 16.21 -17.32
N GLY A 155 3.26 16.89 -16.43
CA GLY A 155 4.00 18.11 -16.76
C GLY A 155 5.08 17.86 -17.82
N TRP A 156 5.83 16.76 -17.69
CA TRP A 156 6.77 16.32 -18.71
C TRP A 156 6.04 16.11 -20.03
N CYS A 157 4.95 15.34 -20.05
CA CYS A 157 4.20 15.04 -21.26
C CYS A 157 3.72 16.33 -21.97
N ALA A 158 3.20 17.28 -21.22
CA ALA A 158 2.78 18.58 -21.73
C ALA A 158 3.96 19.39 -22.31
N TRP A 159 5.10 19.41 -21.60
CA TRP A 159 6.30 20.10 -22.06
C TRP A 159 6.86 19.50 -23.36
N THR A 160 6.92 18.17 -23.46
CA THR A 160 7.34 17.49 -24.69
C THR A 160 6.37 17.76 -25.84
N GLY A 161 5.06 17.76 -25.58
CA GLY A 161 4.05 18.07 -26.59
C GLY A 161 4.19 19.48 -27.16
N TRP A 162 4.55 20.46 -26.31
CA TRP A 162 4.80 21.83 -26.75
C TRP A 162 6.10 22.01 -27.53
N HIS A 163 7.14 21.22 -27.24
CA HIS A 163 8.43 21.39 -27.91
C HIS A 163 8.52 20.60 -29.24
N LEU A 164 7.72 19.56 -29.41
CA LEU A 164 7.72 18.67 -30.57
C LEU A 164 6.61 18.96 -31.60
N GLY A 165 5.59 19.75 -31.22
CA GLY A 165 4.50 20.19 -32.11
C GLY A 165 4.73 21.58 -32.65
#